data_AF-A0A645FYN6-F1
#
_entry.id   AF-A0A645FYN6-F1
#
_cell.length_a   1.000
_cell.length_b   1.000
_cell.length_c   1.000
_cell.angle_alpha   90.00
_cell.angle_beta   90.00
_cell.angle_gamma   90.00
#
_symmetry.space_group_name_H-M   'P 1'
#
loop_
_entity.id
_entity.type
_entity.pdbx_description
1 polymer ?
#
loop_
_entity_poly.entity_id
_entity_poly.type
_entity_poly.pdbx_seq_one_letter_code
_entity_poly.pdbx_strand_id
1 'polypeptide(L)'
;MDAEFIVTDSFHGMVFSIIFEKPFIVLANRERGLDRFLTLLQLFGLEERIILNKDNDKLTELYGKEIVFSRVAETLNNKRRASMDFLKSNLSENK
;
A
#
# COMPACT_ATOMS: atom_id res chain seq x y z
N MET A 1 -7.83 14.28 -16.43
CA MET A 1 -8.34 12.92 -16.65
C MET A 1 -7.44 12.02 -15.82
N ASP A 2 -8.01 11.41 -14.79
CA ASP A 2 -7.27 10.56 -13.86
C ASP A 2 -7.50 9.10 -14.24
N ALA A 3 -6.51 8.23 -13.99
CA ALA A 3 -6.63 6.81 -14.33
C ALA A 3 -7.63 6.09 -13.39
N GLU A 4 -8.38 5.15 -13.95
CA GLU A 4 -9.33 4.30 -13.23
C GLU A 4 -8.64 3.12 -12.52
N PHE A 5 -7.48 2.70 -13.04
CA PHE A 5 -6.66 1.61 -12.49
C PHE A 5 -5.17 1.91 -12.72
N ILE A 6 -4.32 1.57 -11.76
CA ILE A 6 -2.87 1.84 -11.82
C ILE A 6 -2.08 0.53 -11.91
N VAL A 7 -1.24 0.40 -12.94
CA VAL A 7 -0.18 -0.62 -12.98
C VAL A 7 1.15 0.10 -12.85
N THR A 8 1.95 -0.25 -11.84
CA THR A 8 3.18 0.51 -11.54
C THR A 8 4.29 -0.39 -11.01
N ASP A 9 5.54 -0.06 -11.34
CA ASP A 9 6.75 -0.62 -10.71
C ASP A 9 7.37 0.35 -9.69
N SER A 10 6.72 1.50 -9.47
CA SER A 10 7.19 2.56 -8.59
C SER A 10 6.60 2.40 -7.19
N PHE A 11 7.48 2.51 -6.18
CA PHE A 11 7.06 2.53 -4.79
C PHE A 11 6.12 3.70 -4.48
N HIS A 12 6.43 4.90 -4.98
CA HIS A 12 5.55 6.06 -4.78
C HIS A 12 4.24 5.92 -5.57
N GLY A 13 4.27 5.28 -6.74
CA GLY A 13 3.05 4.95 -7.49
C GLY A 13 2.09 4.09 -6.65
N MET A 14 2.61 3.05 -5.99
CA MET A 14 1.84 2.24 -5.04
C MET A 14 1.31 3.08 -3.86
N VAL A 15 2.17 3.86 -3.21
CA VAL A 15 1.79 4.70 -2.05
C VAL A 15 0.67 5.66 -2.42
N PHE A 16 0.77 6.35 -3.55
CA PHE A 16 -0.27 7.27 -4.00
C PHE A 16 -1.55 6.55 -4.41
N SER A 17 -1.45 5.35 -4.99
CA SER A 17 -2.64 4.55 -5.29
C SER A 17 -3.40 4.18 -4.00
N ILE A 18 -2.68 3.86 -2.92
CA ILE A 18 -3.26 3.61 -1.59
C ILE A 18 -3.91 4.88 -1.03
N ILE A 19 -3.22 6.03 -1.06
CA ILE A 19 -3.69 7.29 -0.48
C ILE A 19 -4.93 7.84 -1.22
N PHE A 20 -4.94 7.75 -2.54
CA PHE A 20 -6.02 8.27 -3.39
C PHE A 20 -7.07 7.22 -3.73
N GLU A 21 -7.05 6.08 -3.04
CA GLU A 21 -8.01 4.98 -3.18
C GLU A 21 -8.21 4.55 -4.65
N LYS A 22 -7.10 4.45 -5.39
CA LYS A 22 -7.08 3.97 -6.77
C LYS A 22 -6.73 2.49 -6.80
N PRO A 23 -7.56 1.62 -7.41
CA PRO A 23 -7.22 0.22 -7.63
C PRO A 23 -5.87 0.09 -8.35
N PHE A 24 -5.03 -0.85 -7.91
CA PHE A 24 -3.67 -0.95 -8.42
C PHE A 24 -3.08 -2.38 -8.40
N ILE A 25 -2.06 -2.58 -9.24
CA ILE A 25 -1.13 -3.71 -9.22
C ILE A 25 0.30 -3.17 -9.25
N VAL A 26 1.18 -3.80 -8.47
CA VAL A 26 2.61 -3.52 -8.46
C VAL A 26 3.37 -4.60 -9.24
N LEU A 27 4.13 -4.18 -10.23
CA LEU A 27 5.11 -5.02 -10.94
C LEU A 27 6.48 -4.85 -10.28
N ALA A 28 6.82 -5.69 -9.32
CA ALA A 28 8.06 -5.52 -8.55
C ALA A 28 9.18 -6.39 -9.11
N ASN A 29 10.38 -5.80 -9.21
CA ASN A 29 11.61 -6.54 -9.46
C ASN A 29 12.28 -6.89 -8.12
N ARG A 30 12.65 -8.16 -7.94
CA ARG A 30 13.37 -8.67 -6.74
C ARG A 30 14.66 -7.90 -6.45
N GLU A 31 15.34 -7.39 -7.47
CA GLU A 31 16.61 -6.66 -7.32
C GLU A 31 16.42 -5.17 -6.94
N ARG A 32 15.19 -4.65 -6.94
CA ARG A 32 14.91 -3.20 -6.79
C ARG A 32 14.01 -2.88 -5.62
N GLY A 33 14.54 -3.06 -4.41
CA GLY A 33 13.89 -2.59 -3.18
C GLY A 33 12.52 -3.24 -2.98
N LEU A 34 12.47 -4.57 -3.07
CA LEU A 34 11.26 -5.36 -2.88
C LEU A 34 10.70 -5.21 -1.46
N ASP A 35 11.56 -5.14 -0.45
CA ASP A 35 11.17 -5.15 0.97
C ASP A 35 10.22 -4.02 1.35
N ARG A 36 10.42 -2.81 0.79
CA ARG A 36 9.52 -1.66 1.05
C ARG A 36 8.12 -1.89 0.48
N PHE A 37 7.99 -2.59 -0.66
CA PHE A 37 6.68 -2.95 -1.20
C PHE A 37 6.01 -3.97 -0.29
N LEU A 38 6.69 -5.06 0.02
CA LEU A 38 6.16 -6.13 0.85
C LEU A 38 5.76 -5.63 2.23
N THR A 39 6.63 -4.86 2.89
CA THR A 39 6.38 -4.29 4.22
C THR A 39 5.11 -3.43 4.23
N LEU A 40 4.94 -2.56 3.23
CA LEU A 40 3.79 -1.68 3.17
C LEU A 40 2.50 -2.43 2.79
N LEU A 41 2.56 -3.34 1.82
CA LEU A 41 1.40 -4.13 1.42
C LEU A 41 0.94 -5.03 2.57
N GLN A 42 1.88 -5.65 3.30
CA GLN A 42 1.57 -6.47 4.48
C GLN A 42 0.92 -5.65 5.60
N LEU A 43 1.37 -4.41 5.81
CA LEU A 43 0.75 -3.53 6.78
C LEU A 43 -0.75 -3.29 6.48
N PHE A 44 -1.13 -3.25 5.21
CA PHE A 44 -2.51 -2.98 4.78
C PHE A 44 -3.29 -4.23 4.37
N GLY A 45 -2.69 -5.43 4.42
CA GLY A 45 -3.33 -6.67 3.95
C GLY A 45 -3.55 -6.71 2.44
N LEU A 46 -2.61 -6.14 1.66
CA LEU A 46 -2.67 -5.99 0.20
C LEU A 46 -1.56 -6.77 -0.53
N GLU A 47 -0.96 -7.78 0.10
CA GLU A 47 0.19 -8.53 -0.43
C GLU A 47 -0.11 -9.19 -1.78
N GLU A 48 -1.36 -9.53 -2.03
CA GLU A 48 -1.82 -10.06 -3.31
C GLU A 48 -1.61 -9.11 -4.50
N ARG A 49 -1.48 -7.80 -4.25
CA ARG A 49 -1.35 -6.76 -5.29
C ARG A 49 0.04 -6.69 -5.92
N ILE A 50 0.98 -7.53 -5.48
CA ILE A 50 2.33 -7.60 -6.05
C ILE A 50 2.50 -8.80 -6.98
N ILE A 51 3.12 -8.53 -8.13
CA ILE A 51 3.51 -9.53 -9.12
C ILE A 51 5.05 -9.45 -9.26
N LEU A 52 5.73 -10.57 -8.99
CA LEU A 52 7.21 -10.66 -9.02
C LEU A 52 7.77 -11.26 -10.32
N ASN A 53 6.96 -12.04 -11.03
CA ASN A 53 7.32 -12.71 -12.26
C ASN A 53 6.35 -12.26 -13.35
N LYS A 54 6.71 -12.38 -14.63
CA LYS A 54 5.80 -12.10 -15.75
C LYS A 54 4.73 -13.18 -15.83
N ASP A 55 3.70 -13.05 -14.99
CA ASP A 55 2.54 -13.92 -14.91
C ASP A 55 1.31 -13.11 -15.38
N ASN A 56 0.94 -13.31 -16.64
CA ASN A 56 -0.16 -12.58 -17.27
C ASN A 56 -1.52 -13.01 -16.72
N ASP A 57 -1.68 -14.29 -16.35
CA ASP A 57 -2.95 -14.82 -15.86
C ASP A 57 -3.29 -14.20 -14.50
N LYS A 58 -2.29 -14.04 -13.63
CA LYS A 58 -2.42 -13.35 -12.35
C LYS A 58 -2.81 -11.87 -12.50
N LEU A 59 -2.37 -11.21 -13.57
CA LEU A 59 -2.72 -9.81 -13.81
C LEU A 59 -4.21 -9.65 -14.11
N THR A 60 -4.77 -10.53 -14.96
CA THR A 60 -6.21 -10.52 -15.28
C THR A 60 -7.06 -10.84 -14.06
N GLU A 61 -6.65 -11.81 -13.23
CA GLU A 61 -7.33 -12.14 -11.97
C GLU A 61 -7.41 -10.91 -11.03
N LEU A 62 -6.27 -10.24 -10.81
CA LEU A 62 -6.19 -9.11 -9.89
C LEU A 62 -6.89 -7.86 -10.38
N TYR A 63 -7.00 -7.66 -11.71
CA TYR A 63 -7.76 -6.56 -12.28
C TYR A 63 -9.25 -6.65 -11.92
N GLY A 64 -9.82 -7.86 -11.89
CA GLY A 64 -11.20 -8.09 -11.47
C GLY A 64 -11.43 -8.09 -9.96
N LYS A 65 -10.36 -8.04 -9.15
CA LYS A 65 -10.45 -8.12 -7.70
C LYS A 65 -10.48 -6.73 -7.08
N GLU A 66 -11.57 -6.37 -6.42
CA GLU A 66 -11.70 -5.08 -5.73
C GLU A 66 -10.82 -4.97 -4.48
N ILE A 67 -10.38 -3.75 -4.16
CA ILE A 67 -9.69 -3.42 -2.92
C ILE A 67 -10.72 -2.86 -1.93
N VAL A 68 -10.80 -3.45 -0.74
CA VAL A 68 -11.66 -2.94 0.34
C VAL A 68 -10.96 -1.78 1.06
N PHE A 69 -10.99 -0.59 0.47
CA PHE A 69 -10.28 0.60 0.98
C PHE A 69 -10.72 1.03 2.38
N SER A 70 -11.93 0.68 2.82
CA SER A 70 -12.36 0.94 4.20
C SER A 70 -11.46 0.28 5.25
N ARG A 71 -10.94 -0.94 4.98
CA ARG A 71 -9.97 -1.63 5.86
C ARG A 71 -8.60 -0.95 5.85
N VAL A 72 -8.19 -0.46 4.68
CA VAL A 72 -6.96 0.32 4.51
C VAL A 72 -7.03 1.61 5.32
N ALA A 73 -8.14 2.35 5.21
CA ALA A 73 -8.39 3.57 5.95
C ALA A 73 -8.43 3.34 7.47
N GLU A 74 -9.07 2.25 7.93
CA GLU A 74 -9.06 1.85 9.34
C GLU A 74 -7.64 1.62 9.86
N THR A 75 -6.85 0.84 9.13
CA THR A 75 -5.45 0.54 9.48
C THR A 75 -4.61 1.81 9.52
N LEU A 76 -4.74 2.67 8.51
CA LEU A 76 -4.03 3.94 8.42
C LEU A 76 -4.36 4.86 9.61
N ASN A 77 -5.63 4.98 9.96
CA ASN A 77 -6.06 5.81 11.09
C ASN A 77 -5.57 5.27 12.43
N ASN A 78 -5.56 3.94 12.60
CA ASN A 78 -4.99 3.31 13.79
C ASN A 78 -3.48 3.57 13.91
N LYS A 79 -2.73 3.45 12.80
CA LYS A 79 -1.29 3.75 12.78
C LYS A 79 -1.00 5.24 13.02
N ARG A 80 -1.80 6.16 12.46
CA ARG A 80 -1.70 7.60 12.73
C ARG A 80 -1.94 7.91 14.21
N ARG A 81 -2.97 7.29 14.82
CA ARG A 81 -3.26 7.45 16.25
C ARG A 81 -2.07 6.96 17.09
N ALA A 82 -1.59 5.74 16.86
CA ALA A 82 -0.44 5.19 17.56
C ALA A 82 0.82 6.08 17.41
N SER A 83 1.09 6.60 16.21
CA SER A 83 2.20 7.52 15.98
C SER A 83 2.04 8.82 16.76
N MET A 84 0.83 9.38 16.81
CA MET A 84 0.55 10.61 17.55
C MET A 84 0.64 10.39 19.05
N ASP A 85 0.14 9.26 19.55
CA ASP A 85 0.19 8.89 20.96
C ASP A 85 1.64 8.70 21.41
N PHE A 86 2.47 8.04 20.59
CA PHE A 86 3.90 7.91 20.83
C PHE A 86 4.60 9.28 20.93
N LEU A 87 4.30 10.21 20.02
CA LEU A 87 4.88 11.56 20.08
C LEU A 87 4.41 12.29 21.33
N LYS A 88 3.11 12.26 21.64
CA LYS A 88 2.57 12.91 22.84
C LYS A 88 3.19 12.35 24.11
N SER A 89 3.29 11.03 24.26
CA SER A 89 3.81 10.40 25.48
C SER A 89 5.28 10.72 25.74
N ASN A 90 6.08 10.97 24.69
CA ASN A 90 7.52 11.23 24.82
C ASN A 90 7.87 12.72 24.77
N LEU A 91 6.98 13.58 24.25
CA LEU A 91 7.21 15.03 24.17
C LEU A 91 6.45 15.83 25.24
N SER A 92 5.54 15.20 25.99
CA SER A 92 4.83 15.88 27.09
C SER A 92 5.64 16.04 28.38
N GLU A 93 6.94 15.72 28.39
CA GLU A 93 7.85 16.08 29.48
C GLU A 93 8.40 17.50 29.28
N ASN A 94 7.63 18.47 29.78
CA ASN A 94 8.11 19.77 30.25
C ASN A 94 7.16 20.27 31.34
N LYS A 95 7.26 19.67 32.53
CA LYS A 95 6.89 20.29 33.81
C LYS A 95 7.89 19.87 34.88
#